data_AF-A0A954GRW3-F1
#
_entry.id   AF-A0A954GRW3-F1
#
_cell.length_a   1.000
_cell.length_b   1.000
_cell.length_c   1.000
_cell.angle_alpha   90.00
_cell.angle_beta   90.00
_cell.angle_gamma   90.00
#
_symmetry.space_group_name_H-M   'P 1'
#
loop_
_entity.id
_entity.type
_entity.pdbx_description
1 polymer ?
#
loop_
_entity_poly.entity_id
_entity_poly.type
_entity_poly.pdbx_seq_one_letter_code
_entity_poly.pdbx_strand_id
1 'polypeptide(L)'
;MQQSPLNPIRLIKNLNRGREIVTVLLFYGFGDLLDRMGVLSVLNWGKRVISFHKQEISPDLTSAQRIRMALQDLGPTFIKFGQVMSTRPDLLPADLIEELTKLQDDVSPFPSEESVKQVEEELGHPVSELFAEFDPEPMAAGSLAQVHRAIHRDGHKLAVKVRRPNIGKEIERDLSLLLELAQLLVRQVPESRVFDPVGLVNHFSRTIRREINFRREARTSAEFARVFAKDERVHIPVVYPNLSTDAVLTMEFIEGAKATDLDELKKMRLAPEQIAQNGARIFMRQAFEIGIFHGDPHPGNLRVREDGKIVLLDFGMIGHLEESKREQLVDLFLSIAKHDVDRAVNTILEVGAPTQPVDRALLRADVNDFIESYYGVPLEQLNVGRMLNDFVDIMSNFGLRCPPDFMLLIRAIVTLEGVGRKLDPNFNLAMELVPFVEKMVKRRYDPRRIAQRTVEDLKVLLKAAHDLPLSLGATLRKISEDNLNINLEHRGLDRLINEFDRSSNRVVVGLVVSALVVAAALVIRTASAGSVYFGIPLFVLSGLLGVWLVWGILRSGRL
;
A
#
# COMPACT_ATOMS: atom_id res chain seq x y z
N MET A 1 -17.32 11.58 -13.76
CA MET A 1 -16.83 12.85 -13.17
C MET A 1 -15.60 13.30 -13.92
N GLN A 2 -15.67 14.44 -14.60
CA GLN A 2 -14.55 15.01 -15.37
C GLN A 2 -13.38 15.33 -14.43
N GLN A 3 -12.20 14.80 -14.73
CA GLN A 3 -10.96 15.12 -14.03
C GLN A 3 -10.52 16.54 -14.41
N SER A 4 -10.47 17.45 -13.44
CA SER A 4 -9.93 18.80 -13.63
C SER A 4 -8.47 18.76 -14.10
N PRO A 5 -8.03 19.68 -14.96
CA PRO A 5 -6.61 19.87 -15.24
C PRO A 5 -5.88 20.22 -13.93
N LEU A 6 -4.68 19.66 -13.78
CA LEU A 6 -3.74 19.89 -12.67
C LEU A 6 -3.75 21.35 -12.22
N ASN A 7 -3.82 21.58 -10.92
CA ASN A 7 -3.51 22.88 -10.35
C ASN A 7 -2.01 22.86 -10.00
N PRO A 8 -1.10 23.47 -10.79
CA PRO A 8 0.33 23.62 -10.45
C PRO A 8 0.58 24.44 -9.16
N ILE A 9 -0.48 24.84 -8.46
CA ILE A 9 -0.51 25.73 -7.30
C ILE A 9 -0.05 25.05 -5.98
N ARG A 10 -0.05 23.71 -5.86
CA ARG A 10 0.35 23.04 -4.60
C ARG A 10 1.85 22.78 -4.47
N LEU A 11 2.54 22.39 -5.54
CA LEU A 11 4.00 22.43 -5.61
C LEU A 11 4.54 23.85 -5.28
N ILE A 12 3.75 24.88 -5.62
CA ILE A 12 4.03 26.30 -5.32
C ILE A 12 3.82 26.65 -3.82
N LYS A 13 2.92 25.95 -3.11
CA LYS A 13 2.69 26.19 -1.66
C LYS A 13 3.84 25.70 -0.79
N ASN A 14 4.57 24.68 -1.24
CA ASN A 14 5.70 24.06 -0.52
C ASN A 14 7.03 24.20 -1.30
N LEU A 15 7.23 25.32 -2.01
CA LEU A 15 8.35 25.51 -2.95
C LEU A 15 9.71 25.14 -2.36
N ASN A 16 10.00 25.53 -1.12
CA ASN A 16 11.33 25.29 -0.53
C ASN A 16 11.61 23.79 -0.39
N ARG A 17 10.66 23.03 0.16
CA ARG A 17 10.80 21.56 0.31
C ARG A 17 10.74 20.84 -1.02
N GLY A 18 9.88 21.27 -1.94
CA GLY A 18 9.84 20.72 -3.31
C GLY A 18 11.16 20.95 -4.06
N ARG A 19 11.77 22.13 -3.90
CA ARG A 19 13.10 22.44 -4.47
C ARG A 19 14.18 21.56 -3.89
N GLU A 20 14.18 21.35 -2.57
CA GLU A 20 15.11 20.44 -1.90
C GLU A 20 15.00 19.01 -2.47
N ILE A 21 13.77 18.48 -2.58
CA ILE A 21 13.54 17.15 -3.15
C ILE A 21 14.11 17.05 -4.57
N VAL A 22 13.81 18.03 -5.41
CA VAL A 22 14.30 18.06 -6.79
C VAL A 22 15.82 18.20 -6.86
N THR A 23 16.43 19.02 -6.00
CA THR A 23 17.91 19.15 -5.94
C THR A 23 18.57 17.83 -5.57
N VAL A 24 18.06 17.14 -4.55
CA VAL A 24 18.62 15.85 -4.13
C VAL A 24 18.45 14.81 -5.23
N LEU A 25 17.27 14.73 -5.85
CA LEU A 25 17.06 13.81 -6.99
C LEU A 25 17.96 14.13 -8.19
N LEU A 26 18.20 15.42 -8.49
CA LEU A 26 19.14 15.84 -9.52
C LEU A 26 20.58 15.44 -9.18
N PHE A 27 20.98 15.67 -7.93
CA PHE A 27 22.30 15.27 -7.42
C PHE A 27 22.49 13.78 -7.64
N TYR A 28 21.52 12.95 -7.25
CA TYR A 28 21.53 11.48 -7.41
C TYR A 28 21.26 10.95 -8.83
N GLY A 29 21.32 11.80 -9.86
CA GLY A 29 21.28 11.37 -11.26
C GLY A 29 19.88 11.05 -11.81
N PHE A 30 18.80 11.47 -11.14
CA PHE A 30 17.42 11.28 -11.62
C PHE A 30 16.93 12.44 -12.51
N GLY A 31 17.85 13.20 -13.13
CA GLY A 31 17.52 14.36 -13.96
C GLY A 31 16.67 14.01 -15.19
N ASP A 32 17.01 12.95 -15.92
CA ASP A 32 16.24 12.51 -17.09
C ASP A 32 14.80 12.13 -16.73
N LEU A 33 14.60 11.49 -15.57
CA LEU A 33 13.28 11.15 -15.07
C LEU A 33 12.47 12.40 -14.73
N LEU A 34 13.10 13.36 -14.03
CA LEU A 34 12.48 14.64 -13.69
C LEU A 34 12.13 15.47 -14.93
N ASP A 35 12.94 15.40 -15.99
CA ASP A 35 12.68 16.05 -17.26
C ASP A 35 11.48 15.41 -17.97
N ARG A 36 11.44 14.07 -18.07
CA ARG A 36 10.30 13.31 -18.58
C ARG A 36 9.00 13.61 -17.83
N MET A 37 9.08 13.79 -16.51
CA MET A 37 7.93 14.17 -15.69
C MET A 37 7.48 15.63 -15.88
N GLY A 38 8.25 16.45 -16.61
CA GLY A 38 7.99 17.89 -16.79
C GLY A 38 8.21 18.71 -15.52
N VAL A 39 8.94 18.19 -14.53
CA VAL A 39 9.18 18.89 -13.25
C VAL A 39 10.19 20.02 -13.44
N LEU A 40 11.21 19.80 -14.28
CA LEU A 40 12.27 20.77 -14.55
C LEU A 40 11.80 21.97 -15.37
N SER A 41 10.73 21.82 -16.18
CA SER A 41 10.17 22.91 -16.98
C SER A 41 9.30 23.87 -16.16
N VAL A 42 8.67 23.38 -15.09
CA VAL A 42 7.89 24.19 -14.14
C VAL A 42 8.81 24.98 -13.19
N LEU A 43 9.96 24.40 -12.87
CA LEU A 43 10.99 25.00 -12.02
C LEU A 43 12.00 25.75 -12.91
N ASN A 44 11.72 27.02 -13.25
CA ASN A 44 12.52 27.93 -14.11
C ASN A 44 14.04 28.10 -13.78
N TRP A 45 14.57 27.36 -12.81
CA TRP A 45 15.96 27.34 -12.36
C TRP A 45 16.65 25.99 -12.59
N GLY A 46 15.91 24.92 -12.91
CA GLY A 46 16.45 23.56 -13.08
C GLY A 46 17.60 23.48 -14.09
N LYS A 47 17.54 24.26 -15.17
CA LYS A 47 18.60 24.34 -16.18
C LYS A 47 19.92 24.96 -15.68
N ARG A 48 19.91 25.81 -14.65
CA ARG A 48 21.14 26.37 -14.05
C ARG A 48 21.77 25.43 -13.02
N VAL A 49 20.97 24.62 -12.31
CA VAL A 49 21.48 23.69 -11.29
C VAL A 49 22.09 22.43 -11.88
N ILE A 50 21.54 21.94 -13.00
CA ILE A 50 22.12 20.84 -13.79
C ILE A 50 23.56 21.18 -14.22
N SER A 51 23.87 22.47 -14.42
CA SER A 51 25.21 22.94 -14.79
C SER A 51 26.14 23.16 -13.58
N PHE A 52 25.64 23.22 -12.35
CA PHE A 52 26.39 23.63 -11.15
C PHE A 52 26.72 22.49 -10.18
N HIS A 53 26.00 21.37 -10.21
CA HIS A 53 26.26 20.21 -9.35
C HIS A 53 26.75 19.00 -10.16
N LYS A 54 27.77 19.22 -10.99
CA LYS A 54 28.58 18.15 -11.57
C LYS A 54 29.66 17.70 -10.57
N GLN A 55 29.26 17.42 -9.32
CA GLN A 55 30.04 16.46 -8.54
C GLN A 55 29.63 15.11 -9.13
N GLU A 56 30.55 14.50 -9.87
CA GLU A 56 30.37 13.17 -10.43
C GLU A 56 30.15 12.20 -9.28
N ILE A 57 28.88 11.88 -9.01
CA ILE A 57 28.54 10.66 -8.30
C ILE A 57 29.31 9.55 -8.98
N SER A 58 30.02 8.75 -8.19
CA SER A 58 30.86 7.68 -8.72
C SER A 58 30.06 6.89 -9.77
N PRO A 59 30.61 6.72 -10.98
CA PRO A 59 29.94 5.98 -12.05
C PRO A 59 29.63 4.52 -11.67
N ASP A 60 30.24 4.03 -10.58
CA ASP A 60 30.09 2.67 -10.07
C ASP A 60 28.82 2.47 -9.22
N LEU A 61 28.10 3.54 -8.87
CA LEU A 61 26.90 3.44 -8.04
C LEU A 61 25.69 2.97 -8.85
N THR A 62 25.10 1.86 -8.41
CA THR A 62 23.86 1.31 -8.97
C THR A 62 22.66 2.24 -8.75
N SER A 63 21.60 2.06 -9.54
CA SER A 63 20.35 2.81 -9.35
C SER A 63 19.76 2.61 -7.95
N ALA A 64 19.80 1.37 -7.40
CA ALA A 64 19.33 1.05 -6.06
C ALA A 64 20.08 1.83 -4.96
N GLN A 65 21.41 1.89 -5.06
CA GLN A 65 22.25 2.67 -4.13
C GLN A 65 21.93 4.16 -4.19
N ARG A 66 21.77 4.72 -5.40
CA ARG A 66 21.41 6.14 -5.59
C ARG A 66 20.04 6.46 -4.99
N ILE A 67 19.05 5.56 -5.11
CA ILE A 67 17.74 5.71 -4.47
C ILE A 67 17.90 5.74 -2.95
N ARG A 68 18.61 4.75 -2.36
CA ARG A 68 18.83 4.68 -0.90
C ARG A 68 19.46 5.96 -0.36
N MET A 69 20.54 6.43 -1.00
CA MET A 69 21.24 7.64 -0.59
C MET A 69 20.38 8.89 -0.73
N ALA A 70 19.61 9.01 -1.81
CA ALA A 70 18.64 10.09 -1.97
C ALA A 70 17.61 10.10 -0.84
N LEU A 71 17.03 8.94 -0.49
CA LEU A 71 16.07 8.85 0.61
C LEU A 71 16.69 9.24 1.96
N GLN A 72 17.97 8.89 2.18
CA GLN A 72 18.72 9.26 3.37
C GLN A 72 18.91 10.78 3.48
N ASP A 73 19.33 11.44 2.39
CA ASP A 73 19.55 12.88 2.36
C ASP A 73 18.25 13.70 2.44
N LEU A 74 17.13 13.14 1.96
CA LEU A 74 15.82 13.76 2.09
C LEU A 74 15.27 13.72 3.53
N GLY A 75 15.87 12.91 4.40
CA GLY A 75 15.61 12.92 5.83
C GLY A 75 14.51 11.95 6.31
N PRO A 76 14.01 12.14 7.55
CA PRO A 76 13.25 11.13 8.30
C PRO A 76 12.04 10.53 7.57
N THR A 77 11.22 11.35 6.92
CA THR A 77 10.04 10.85 6.19
C THR A 77 10.43 9.89 5.07
N PHE A 78 11.52 10.17 4.36
CA PHE A 78 11.96 9.39 3.19
C PHE A 78 12.76 8.15 3.60
N ILE A 79 13.52 8.21 4.69
CA ILE A 79 14.09 7.03 5.36
C ILE A 79 12.96 6.06 5.72
N LYS A 80 11.90 6.56 6.38
CA LYS A 80 10.74 5.73 6.74
C LYS A 80 9.97 5.22 5.54
N PHE A 81 9.86 6.02 4.48
CA PHE A 81 9.31 5.56 3.20
C PHE A 81 10.10 4.36 2.70
N GLY A 82 11.43 4.47 2.59
CA GLY A 82 12.29 3.37 2.15
C GLY A 82 12.15 2.11 3.01
N GLN A 83 12.11 2.25 4.34
CA GLN A 83 11.90 1.12 5.26
C GLN A 83 10.53 0.46 5.12
N VAL A 84 9.45 1.23 4.90
CA VAL A 84 8.13 0.65 4.65
C VAL A 84 8.09 -0.03 3.27
N MET A 85 8.76 0.56 2.28
CA MET A 85 8.82 0.01 0.92
C MET A 85 9.67 -1.26 0.83
N SER A 86 10.75 -1.40 1.61
CA SER A 86 11.55 -2.63 1.64
C SER A 86 10.76 -3.86 2.13
N THR A 87 9.59 -3.64 2.75
CA THR A 87 8.66 -4.71 3.14
C THR A 87 7.77 -5.22 2.01
N ARG A 88 7.92 -4.69 0.79
CA ARG A 88 7.06 -4.97 -0.37
C ARG A 88 7.82 -5.59 -1.56
N PRO A 89 8.38 -6.81 -1.40
CA PRO A 89 8.97 -7.59 -2.51
C PRO A 89 7.99 -7.95 -3.63
N ASP A 90 6.69 -7.87 -3.38
CA ASP A 90 5.67 -7.98 -4.42
C ASP A 90 5.60 -6.76 -5.34
N LEU A 91 6.25 -5.64 -4.99
CA LEU A 91 6.20 -4.38 -5.74
C LEU A 91 7.57 -3.81 -6.14
N LEU A 92 8.66 -4.20 -5.50
CA LEU A 92 9.99 -3.65 -5.77
C LEU A 92 10.98 -4.75 -6.16
N PRO A 93 11.97 -4.44 -7.02
CA PRO A 93 12.99 -5.41 -7.39
C PRO A 93 13.92 -5.71 -6.20
N ALA A 94 14.48 -6.92 -6.19
CA ALA A 94 15.24 -7.46 -5.06
C ALA A 94 16.50 -6.61 -4.72
N ASP A 95 17.19 -6.09 -5.73
CA ASP A 95 18.37 -5.23 -5.56
C ASP A 95 18.04 -3.92 -4.82
N LEU A 96 16.89 -3.32 -5.12
CA LEU A 96 16.40 -2.14 -4.43
C LEU A 96 16.02 -2.46 -2.98
N ILE A 97 15.37 -3.60 -2.73
CA ILE A 97 14.98 -4.00 -1.37
C ILE A 97 16.19 -4.23 -0.48
N GLU A 98 17.23 -4.87 -1.01
CA GLU A 98 18.48 -5.08 -0.29
C GLU A 98 19.10 -3.75 0.15
N GLU A 99 19.15 -2.76 -0.75
CA GLU A 99 19.65 -1.43 -0.44
C GLU A 99 18.74 -0.68 0.55
N LEU A 100 17.42 -0.71 0.38
CA LEU A 100 16.48 -0.05 1.29
C LEU A 100 16.50 -0.64 2.70
N THR A 101 16.82 -1.93 2.85
CA THR A 101 16.99 -2.59 4.16
C THR A 101 18.18 -2.03 4.95
N LYS A 102 19.15 -1.40 4.27
CA LYS A 102 20.31 -0.76 4.91
C LYS A 102 19.98 0.59 5.54
N LEU A 103 18.77 1.14 5.31
CA LEU A 103 18.33 2.39 5.92
C LEU A 103 18.13 2.21 7.43
N GLN A 104 19.06 2.74 8.22
CA GLN A 104 18.96 2.78 9.67
C GLN A 104 18.10 3.96 10.13
N ASP A 105 17.43 3.81 11.27
CA ASP A 105 16.62 4.85 11.90
C ASP A 105 17.43 5.76 12.85
N ASP A 106 18.76 5.67 12.77
CA ASP A 106 19.69 6.40 13.64
C ASP A 106 19.81 7.86 13.18
N VAL A 107 19.16 8.74 13.93
CA VAL A 107 19.20 10.18 13.74
C VAL A 107 19.60 10.85 15.03
N SER A 108 20.28 11.99 14.90
CA SER A 108 20.62 12.82 16.05
C SER A 108 19.38 13.11 16.90
N PRO A 109 19.50 12.98 18.24
CA PRO A 109 18.45 13.41 19.15
C PRO A 109 18.10 14.88 18.91
N PHE A 110 16.83 15.24 19.13
CA PHE A 110 16.45 16.64 19.16
C PHE A 110 16.72 17.23 20.55
N PRO A 111 16.85 18.56 20.68
CA PRO A 111 17.24 19.18 21.94
C PRO A 111 16.35 18.75 23.12
N SER A 112 16.99 18.44 24.25
CA SER A 112 16.32 18.00 25.48
C SER A 112 15.26 19.00 25.95
N GLU A 113 15.49 20.30 25.77
CA GLU A 113 14.55 21.38 26.06
C GLU A 113 13.23 21.27 25.28
N GLU A 114 13.30 20.89 24.00
CA GLU A 114 12.10 20.69 23.19
C GLU A 114 11.32 19.45 23.63
N SER A 115 12.02 18.42 24.14
CA SER A 115 11.38 17.20 24.67
C SER A 115 10.61 17.48 25.94
N VAL A 116 11.26 18.17 26.90
CA VAL A 116 10.63 18.57 28.16
C VAL A 116 9.41 19.43 27.84
N LYS A 117 9.57 20.45 27.00
CA LYS A 117 8.45 21.31 26.58
C LYS A 117 7.31 20.52 25.95
N GLN A 118 7.60 19.58 25.04
CA GLN A 118 6.59 18.74 24.41
C GLN A 118 5.84 17.88 25.43
N VAL A 119 6.52 17.35 26.44
CA VAL A 119 5.89 16.58 27.54
C VAL A 119 4.98 17.47 28.37
N GLU A 120 5.45 18.66 28.75
CA GLU A 120 4.68 19.61 29.57
C GLU A 120 3.45 20.15 28.84
N GLU A 121 3.58 20.47 27.54
CA GLU A 121 2.47 20.93 26.70
C GLU A 121 1.39 19.86 26.51
N GLU A 122 1.79 18.60 26.34
CA GLU A 122 0.87 17.49 26.10
C GLU A 122 0.17 17.01 27.37
N LEU A 123 0.89 16.99 28.51
CA LEU A 123 0.36 16.51 29.78
C LEU A 123 -0.19 17.63 30.68
N GLY A 124 0.04 18.89 30.33
CA GLY A 124 -0.53 20.06 31.00
C GLY A 124 0.12 20.44 32.34
N HIS A 125 1.22 19.80 32.71
CA HIS A 125 1.93 20.00 33.97
C HIS A 125 3.46 19.96 33.76
N PRO A 126 4.26 20.63 34.60
CA PRO A 126 5.71 20.52 34.59
C PRO A 126 6.20 19.08 34.77
N VAL A 127 7.33 18.71 34.15
CA VAL A 127 7.89 17.35 34.31
C VAL A 127 8.23 17.02 35.78
N SER A 128 8.58 18.03 36.57
CA SER A 128 8.83 17.92 38.01
C SER A 128 7.56 17.63 38.84
N GLU A 129 6.37 17.95 38.30
CA GLU A 129 5.10 17.58 38.89
C GLU A 129 4.65 16.19 38.45
N LEU A 130 4.97 15.80 37.22
CA LEU A 130 4.56 14.51 36.63
C LEU A 130 5.39 13.32 37.10
N PHE A 131 6.69 13.50 37.27
CA PHE A 131 7.65 12.44 37.61
C PHE A 131 8.41 12.76 38.90
N ALA A 132 8.88 11.72 39.60
CA ALA A 132 9.82 11.90 40.71
C ALA A 132 11.21 12.30 40.21
N GLU A 133 11.62 11.73 39.08
CA GLU A 133 12.85 12.06 38.36
C GLU A 133 12.59 11.92 36.86
N PHE A 134 13.12 12.84 36.05
CA PHE A 134 13.06 12.78 34.59
C PHE A 134 14.45 13.11 34.05
N ASP A 135 15.04 12.18 33.30
CA ASP A 135 16.34 12.38 32.66
C ASP A 135 16.15 13.19 31.36
N PRO A 136 16.62 14.45 31.31
CA PRO A 136 16.50 15.26 30.11
C PRO A 136 17.31 14.69 28.95
N GLU A 137 18.37 13.91 29.21
CA GLU A 137 19.14 13.29 28.14
C GLU A 137 18.41 12.02 27.64
N PRO A 138 18.19 11.90 26.31
CA PRO A 138 17.49 10.75 25.78
C PRO A 138 18.36 9.49 25.87
N MET A 139 17.77 8.38 26.32
CA MET A 139 18.43 7.07 26.33
C MET A 139 18.51 6.44 24.94
N ALA A 140 17.63 6.83 24.03
CA ALA A 140 17.59 6.38 22.65
C ALA A 140 16.88 7.42 21.78
N ALA A 141 17.31 7.58 20.54
CA ALA A 141 16.64 8.41 19.55
C ALA A 141 16.33 7.59 18.29
N GLY A 142 15.19 7.87 17.67
CA GLY A 142 14.78 7.36 16.37
C GLY A 142 14.25 8.49 15.49
N SER A 143 13.89 8.18 14.24
CA SER A 143 13.44 9.18 13.26
C SER A 143 12.24 10.01 13.73
N LEU A 144 11.27 9.37 14.39
CA LEU A 144 10.00 9.99 14.76
C LEU A 144 9.91 10.42 16.22
N ALA A 145 10.81 9.93 17.08
CA ALA A 145 10.70 10.07 18.52
C ALA A 145 12.02 9.79 19.23
N GLN A 146 12.14 10.22 20.48
CA GLN A 146 13.21 9.81 21.37
C GLN A 146 12.65 9.35 22.71
N VAL A 147 13.42 8.52 23.42
CA VAL A 147 13.00 7.88 24.67
C VAL A 147 13.83 8.44 25.80
N HIS A 148 13.18 8.86 26.87
CA HIS A 148 13.78 9.34 28.10
C HIS A 148 13.53 8.35 29.24
N ARG A 149 14.46 8.32 30.21
CA ARG A 149 14.26 7.57 31.45
C ARG A 149 13.56 8.48 32.46
N ALA A 150 12.63 7.93 33.21
CA ALA A 150 11.98 8.63 34.30
C ALA A 150 11.70 7.68 35.47
N ILE A 151 11.39 8.26 36.63
CA ILE A 151 10.91 7.54 37.80
C ILE A 151 9.53 8.06 38.13
N HIS A 152 8.56 7.16 38.21
CA HIS A 152 7.20 7.47 38.64
C HIS A 152 7.17 7.86 40.12
N ARG A 153 6.14 8.59 40.56
CA ARG A 153 6.01 9.03 41.96
C ARG A 153 5.88 7.89 42.97
N ASP A 154 5.52 6.70 42.53
CA ASP A 154 5.49 5.49 43.37
C ASP A 154 6.81 4.69 43.36
N GLY A 155 7.84 5.18 42.67
CA GLY A 155 9.17 4.58 42.60
C GLY A 155 9.41 3.65 41.40
N HIS A 156 8.42 3.36 40.56
CA HIS A 156 8.64 2.54 39.37
C HIS A 156 9.47 3.27 38.31
N LYS A 157 10.40 2.56 37.66
CA LYS A 157 11.18 3.08 36.52
C LYS A 157 10.31 3.11 35.26
N LEU A 158 10.41 4.20 34.50
CA LEU A 158 9.60 4.47 33.31
C LEU A 158 10.48 4.79 32.09
N ALA A 159 9.96 4.41 30.92
CA ALA A 159 10.42 4.86 29.62
C ALA A 159 9.38 5.83 29.04
N VAL A 160 9.79 7.06 28.74
CA VAL A 160 8.94 8.13 28.20
C VAL A 160 9.36 8.40 26.76
N LYS A 161 8.59 7.87 25.80
CA LYS A 161 8.79 8.09 24.35
C LYS A 161 8.10 9.39 23.97
N VAL A 162 8.89 10.37 23.50
CA VAL A 162 8.45 11.72 23.12
C VAL A 162 8.58 11.87 21.61
N ARG A 163 7.47 12.21 20.95
CA ARG A 163 7.43 12.43 19.51
C ARG A 163 8.24 13.67 19.15
N ARG A 164 9.00 13.59 18.05
CA ARG A 164 9.75 14.73 17.51
C ARG A 164 8.81 15.93 17.29
N PRO A 165 9.14 17.12 17.82
CA PRO A 165 8.32 18.32 17.63
C PRO A 165 8.08 18.61 16.15
N ASN A 166 6.87 19.09 15.82
CA ASN A 166 6.45 19.45 14.46
C ASN A 166 6.48 18.35 13.38
N ILE A 167 6.91 17.12 13.70
CA ILE A 167 7.08 16.03 12.71
C ILE A 167 5.80 15.72 11.94
N GLY A 168 4.62 15.86 12.56
CA GLY A 168 3.34 15.66 11.89
C GLY A 168 3.11 16.63 10.72
N LYS A 169 3.49 17.91 10.87
CA LYS A 169 3.38 18.90 9.79
C LYS A 169 4.37 18.61 8.66
N GLU A 170 5.58 18.18 9.02
CA GLU A 170 6.62 17.80 8.05
C GLU A 170 6.22 16.59 7.24
N ILE A 171 5.70 15.54 7.89
CA ILE A 171 5.19 14.34 7.24
C ILE A 171 4.05 14.67 6.30
N GLU A 172 3.04 15.46 6.73
CA GLU A 172 1.92 15.82 5.85
C GLU A 172 2.37 16.62 4.63
N ARG A 173 3.36 17.51 4.79
CA ARG A 173 3.99 18.23 3.69
C ARG A 173 4.69 17.26 2.73
N ASP A 174 5.53 16.37 3.23
CA ASP A 174 6.28 15.42 2.42
C ASP A 174 5.36 14.40 1.72
N LEU A 175 4.32 13.92 2.40
CA LEU A 175 3.29 13.05 1.81
C LEU A 175 2.54 13.76 0.67
N SER A 176 2.24 15.05 0.81
CA SER A 176 1.60 15.80 -0.26
C SER A 176 2.48 15.89 -1.51
N LEU A 177 3.79 16.10 -1.34
CA LEU A 177 4.77 16.17 -2.43
C LEU A 177 5.01 14.80 -3.06
N LEU A 178 5.14 13.74 -2.26
CA LEU A 178 5.26 12.36 -2.73
C LEU A 178 4.06 11.94 -3.58
N LEU A 179 2.84 12.27 -3.14
CA LEU A 179 1.62 11.92 -3.88
C LEU A 179 1.54 12.66 -5.22
N GLU A 180 1.95 13.93 -5.25
CA GLU A 180 2.02 14.71 -6.48
C GLU A 180 3.05 14.13 -7.46
N LEU A 181 4.24 13.79 -6.99
CA LEU A 181 5.28 13.12 -7.79
C LEU A 181 4.80 11.76 -8.31
N ALA A 182 4.15 10.94 -7.47
CA ALA A 182 3.62 9.64 -7.89
C ALA A 182 2.54 9.77 -8.97
N GLN A 183 1.64 10.76 -8.85
CA GLN A 183 0.62 11.03 -9.86
C GLN A 183 1.22 11.53 -11.18
N LEU A 184 2.26 12.37 -11.12
CA LEU A 184 2.99 12.83 -12.30
C LEU A 184 3.73 11.67 -12.98
N LEU A 185 4.37 10.80 -12.20
CA LEU A 185 5.08 9.62 -12.69
C LEU A 185 4.14 8.70 -13.48
N VAL A 186 2.96 8.39 -12.93
CA VAL A 186 1.96 7.54 -13.59
C VAL A 186 1.38 8.15 -14.87
N ARG A 187 1.32 9.49 -14.94
CA ARG A 187 0.81 10.22 -16.11
C ARG A 187 1.84 10.33 -17.22
N GLN A 188 3.09 10.62 -16.89
CA GLN A 188 4.16 10.93 -17.85
C GLN A 188 5.01 9.71 -18.21
N VAL A 189 5.02 8.67 -17.36
CA VAL A 189 5.77 7.43 -17.56
C VAL A 189 4.81 6.25 -17.37
N PRO A 190 4.02 5.87 -18.39
CA PRO A 190 3.00 4.82 -18.28
C PRO A 190 3.54 3.46 -17.82
N GLU A 191 4.80 3.15 -18.12
CA GLU A 191 5.51 1.92 -17.70
C GLU A 191 5.59 1.80 -16.17
N SER A 192 5.57 2.93 -15.45
CA SER A 192 5.60 2.95 -13.99
C SER A 192 4.34 2.37 -13.33
N ARG A 193 3.23 2.21 -14.08
CA ARG A 193 1.95 1.71 -13.54
C ARG A 193 2.04 0.31 -12.94
N VAL A 194 2.98 -0.51 -13.43
CA VAL A 194 3.22 -1.87 -12.92
C VAL A 194 3.56 -1.83 -11.42
N PHE A 195 4.31 -0.83 -10.98
CA PHE A 195 4.76 -0.66 -9.59
C PHE A 195 3.74 0.05 -8.67
N ASP A 196 2.61 0.52 -9.22
CA ASP A 196 1.60 1.31 -8.51
C ASP A 196 2.14 2.41 -7.57
N PRO A 197 2.86 3.43 -8.10
CA PRO A 197 3.49 4.48 -7.29
C PRO A 197 2.49 5.20 -6.36
N VAL A 198 1.26 5.41 -6.83
CA VAL A 198 0.20 6.04 -6.03
C VAL A 198 -0.26 5.11 -4.90
N GLY A 199 -0.41 3.81 -5.18
CA GLY A 199 -0.68 2.80 -4.16
C GLY A 199 0.41 2.72 -3.09
N LEU A 200 1.69 2.79 -3.49
CA LEU A 200 2.85 2.81 -2.57
C LEU A 200 2.78 4.02 -1.62
N VAL A 201 2.62 5.23 -2.15
CA VAL A 201 2.50 6.44 -1.32
C VAL A 201 1.28 6.40 -0.40
N ASN A 202 0.14 5.90 -0.89
CA ASN A 202 -1.06 5.74 -0.07
C ASN A 202 -0.87 4.72 1.06
N HIS A 203 -0.15 3.63 0.79
CA HIS A 203 0.20 2.64 1.80
C HIS A 203 1.11 3.26 2.87
N PHE A 204 2.20 3.91 2.45
CA PHE A 204 3.10 4.62 3.36
C PHE A 204 2.36 5.67 4.19
N SER A 205 1.52 6.48 3.57
CA SER A 205 0.70 7.50 4.24
C SER A 205 -0.15 6.93 5.38
N ARG A 206 -0.73 5.74 5.19
CA ARG A 206 -1.49 5.06 6.26
C ARG A 206 -0.59 4.56 7.37
N THR A 207 0.57 3.98 7.03
CA THR A 207 1.52 3.43 8.00
C THR A 207 2.13 4.53 8.86
N ILE A 208 2.70 5.57 8.25
CA ILE A 208 3.37 6.65 8.99
C ILE A 208 2.43 7.41 9.92
N ARG A 209 1.18 7.66 9.49
CA ARG A 209 0.16 8.31 10.32
C ARG A 209 -0.25 7.48 11.54
N ARG A 210 -0.21 6.15 11.43
CA ARG A 210 -0.47 5.26 12.56
C ARG A 210 0.70 5.29 13.54
N GLU A 211 1.92 5.31 13.03
CA GLU A 211 3.15 5.27 13.82
C GLU A 211 3.37 6.54 14.66
N ILE A 212 3.03 7.72 14.13
CA ILE A 212 3.13 8.97 14.89
C ILE A 212 2.03 9.15 15.95
N ASN A 213 1.06 8.24 16.04
CA ASN A 213 0.00 8.30 17.05
C ASN A 213 0.28 7.31 18.18
N PHE A 214 0.81 7.84 19.28
CA PHE A 214 1.17 7.03 20.44
C PHE A 214 -0.01 6.51 21.26
N ARG A 215 -1.21 7.09 21.15
CA ARG A 215 -2.40 6.47 21.76
C ARG A 215 -2.76 5.14 21.11
N ARG A 216 -2.49 4.97 19.80
CA ARG A 216 -2.70 3.68 19.12
C ARG A 216 -1.73 2.63 19.65
N GLU A 217 -0.46 2.98 19.80
CA GLU A 217 0.58 2.12 20.36
C GLU A 217 0.23 1.73 21.81
N ALA A 218 -0.13 2.72 22.65
CA ALA A 218 -0.59 2.51 24.03
C ALA A 218 -1.76 1.51 24.14
N ARG A 219 -2.80 1.69 23.31
CA ARG A 219 -3.98 0.81 23.31
C ARG A 219 -3.63 -0.61 22.89
N THR A 220 -2.79 -0.74 21.86
CA THR A 220 -2.33 -2.04 21.36
C THR A 220 -1.51 -2.76 22.41
N SER A 221 -0.53 -2.08 23.02
CA SER A 221 0.27 -2.64 24.12
C SER A 221 -0.62 -3.12 25.28
N ALA A 222 -1.59 -2.31 25.70
CA ALA A 222 -2.54 -2.69 26.75
C ALA A 222 -3.41 -3.91 26.36
N GLU A 223 -3.83 -4.02 25.09
CA GLU A 223 -4.54 -5.19 24.59
C GLU A 223 -3.67 -6.45 24.63
N PHE A 224 -2.41 -6.35 24.19
CA PHE A 224 -1.44 -7.44 24.27
C PHE A 224 -1.20 -7.85 25.72
N ALA A 225 -0.98 -6.91 26.63
CA ALA A 225 -0.83 -7.18 28.06
C ALA A 225 -2.02 -7.98 28.63
N ARG A 226 -3.24 -7.61 28.23
CA ARG A 226 -4.46 -8.34 28.64
C ARG A 226 -4.53 -9.76 28.07
N VAL A 227 -4.21 -9.93 26.79
CA VAL A 227 -4.29 -11.24 26.10
C VAL A 227 -3.18 -12.20 26.58
N PHE A 228 -2.03 -11.66 26.97
CA PHE A 228 -0.87 -12.42 27.44
C PHE A 228 -0.73 -12.48 28.96
N ALA A 229 -1.68 -11.93 29.73
CA ALA A 229 -1.61 -11.87 31.20
C ALA A 229 -1.34 -13.20 31.92
N LYS A 230 -1.66 -14.34 31.29
CA LYS A 230 -1.46 -15.70 31.85
C LYS A 230 -0.28 -16.46 31.22
N ASP A 231 0.47 -15.84 30.32
CA ASP A 231 1.56 -16.49 29.60
C ASP A 231 2.88 -16.17 30.29
N GLU A 232 3.45 -17.16 30.97
CA GLU A 232 4.69 -16.98 31.75
C GLU A 232 5.93 -16.79 30.89
N ARG A 233 5.82 -16.89 29.55
CA ARG A 233 6.96 -16.75 28.63
C ARG A 233 7.15 -15.32 28.15
N VAL A 234 6.14 -14.45 28.30
CA VAL A 234 6.16 -13.10 27.74
C VAL A 234 5.76 -12.06 28.78
N HIS A 235 6.40 -10.90 28.72
CA HIS A 235 6.01 -9.72 29.48
C HIS A 235 5.71 -8.57 28.51
N ILE A 236 4.64 -7.84 28.76
CA ILE A 236 4.28 -6.65 27.98
C ILE A 236 4.39 -5.46 28.93
N PRO A 237 5.19 -4.43 28.62
CA PRO A 237 5.40 -3.29 29.51
C PRO A 237 4.07 -2.63 29.89
N VAL A 238 3.89 -2.33 31.17
CA VAL A 238 2.68 -1.63 31.63
C VAL A 238 2.67 -0.21 31.09
N VAL A 239 1.61 0.16 30.37
CA VAL A 239 1.38 1.53 29.89
C VAL A 239 0.76 2.37 31.00
N TYR A 240 1.18 3.64 31.11
CA TYR A 240 0.64 4.63 32.06
C TYR A 240 -0.28 5.59 31.30
N PRO A 241 -1.61 5.36 31.26
CA PRO A 241 -2.50 6.09 30.38
C PRO A 241 -2.62 7.57 30.73
N ASN A 242 -2.53 7.92 32.02
CA ASN A 242 -2.58 9.30 32.50
C ASN A 242 -1.32 10.10 32.15
N LEU A 243 -0.23 9.41 31.78
CA LEU A 243 1.03 10.00 31.35
C LEU A 243 1.28 9.74 29.86
N SER A 244 0.21 9.47 29.09
CA SER A 244 0.30 9.15 27.66
C SER A 244 -0.73 9.93 26.84
N THR A 245 -0.29 10.49 25.72
CA THR A 245 -1.08 11.25 24.75
C THR A 245 -0.83 10.75 23.32
N ASP A 246 -1.24 11.52 22.32
CA ASP A 246 -0.93 11.23 20.93
C ASP A 246 0.55 11.51 20.58
N ALA A 247 1.28 12.24 21.42
CA ALA A 247 2.68 12.64 21.23
C ALA A 247 3.65 12.13 22.32
N VAL A 248 3.13 11.68 23.46
CA VAL A 248 3.93 11.11 24.56
C VAL A 248 3.41 9.71 24.89
N LEU A 249 4.30 8.71 24.98
CA LEU A 249 3.97 7.36 25.46
C LEU A 249 4.83 7.05 26.68
N THR A 250 4.18 6.85 27.82
CA THR A 250 4.85 6.44 29.06
C THR A 250 4.55 4.99 29.36
N MET A 251 5.59 4.18 29.52
CA MET A 251 5.48 2.77 29.86
C MET A 251 6.54 2.34 30.88
N GLU A 252 6.34 1.17 31.48
CA GLU A 252 7.32 0.51 32.35
C GLU A 252 8.68 0.43 31.66
N PHE A 253 9.73 0.86 32.37
CA PHE A 253 11.10 0.66 31.92
C PHE A 253 11.53 -0.77 32.18
N ILE A 254 12.01 -1.45 31.14
CA ILE A 254 12.40 -2.85 31.21
C ILE A 254 13.91 -2.98 31.27
N GLU A 255 14.38 -3.51 32.39
CA GLU A 255 15.74 -4.01 32.55
C GLU A 255 15.83 -5.41 31.94
N GLY A 256 16.90 -5.69 31.21
CA GLY A 256 17.09 -6.98 30.54
C GLY A 256 18.07 -6.91 29.37
N ALA A 257 18.51 -8.08 28.92
CA ALA A 257 19.41 -8.21 27.78
C ALA A 257 18.65 -7.95 26.47
N LYS A 258 19.36 -7.51 25.43
CA LYS A 258 18.83 -7.61 24.06
C LYS A 258 18.66 -9.09 23.73
N ALA A 259 17.59 -9.46 23.03
CA ALA A 259 17.31 -10.87 22.77
C ALA A 259 18.43 -11.62 22.03
N THR A 260 19.25 -10.93 21.23
CA THR A 260 20.38 -11.54 20.49
C THR A 260 21.73 -11.44 21.20
N ASP A 261 21.79 -10.92 22.42
CA ASP A 261 23.04 -10.79 23.19
C ASP A 261 23.33 -12.08 23.96
N LEU A 262 24.01 -13.02 23.31
CA LEU A 262 24.31 -14.34 23.87
C LEU A 262 25.16 -14.27 25.15
N ASP A 263 26.03 -13.27 25.27
CA ASP A 263 26.92 -13.15 26.42
C ASP A 263 26.14 -12.67 27.65
N GLU A 264 25.24 -11.71 27.49
CA GLU A 264 24.33 -11.29 28.56
C GLU A 264 23.36 -12.41 28.95
N LEU A 265 22.80 -13.15 27.99
CA LEU A 265 21.92 -14.29 28.29
C LEU A 265 22.65 -15.38 29.10
N LYS A 266 23.92 -15.67 28.76
CA LYS A 266 24.76 -16.60 29.54
C LYS A 266 25.03 -16.08 30.96
N LYS A 267 25.29 -14.79 31.13
CA LYS A 267 25.44 -14.18 32.47
C LYS A 267 24.17 -14.31 33.30
N MET A 268 23.00 -14.18 32.66
CA MET A 268 21.69 -14.40 33.28
C MET A 268 21.35 -15.88 33.49
N ARG A 269 22.22 -16.82 33.07
CA ARG A 269 22.02 -18.29 33.13
C ARG A 269 20.77 -18.76 32.37
N LEU A 270 20.42 -18.04 31.30
CA LEU A 270 19.31 -18.39 30.42
C LEU A 270 19.82 -19.19 29.23
N ALA A 271 19.07 -20.21 28.83
CA ALA A 271 19.35 -21.01 27.64
C ALA A 271 18.86 -20.28 26.37
N PRO A 272 19.75 -19.82 25.47
CA PRO A 272 19.36 -19.14 24.24
C PRO A 272 18.38 -19.93 23.37
N GLU A 273 18.52 -21.25 23.36
CA GLU A 273 17.67 -22.19 22.62
C GLU A 273 16.22 -22.12 23.13
N GLN A 274 16.04 -22.05 24.45
CA GLN A 274 14.72 -21.95 25.05
C GLN A 274 14.06 -20.58 24.76
N ILE A 275 14.86 -19.51 24.69
CA ILE A 275 14.39 -18.18 24.30
C ILE A 275 13.94 -18.17 22.83
N ALA A 276 14.70 -18.80 21.93
CA ALA A 276 14.31 -18.92 20.52
C ALA A 276 12.97 -19.65 20.36
N GLN A 277 12.83 -20.81 21.00
CA GLN A 277 11.58 -21.59 21.00
C GLN A 277 10.40 -20.82 21.61
N ASN A 278 10.61 -20.14 22.73
CA ASN A 278 9.56 -19.34 23.37
C ASN A 278 9.12 -18.18 22.47
N GLY A 279 10.07 -17.49 21.83
CA GLY A 279 9.78 -16.40 20.90
C GLY A 279 8.94 -16.88 19.72
N ALA A 280 9.29 -18.03 19.15
CA ALA A 280 8.52 -18.69 18.09
C ALA A 280 7.07 -18.98 18.54
N ARG A 281 6.90 -19.66 19.69
CA ARG A 281 5.58 -20.01 20.21
C ARG A 281 4.72 -18.81 20.55
N ILE A 282 5.32 -17.75 21.10
CA ILE A 282 4.65 -16.48 21.39
C ILE A 282 4.12 -15.88 20.08
N PHE A 283 4.96 -15.80 19.04
CA PHE A 283 4.57 -15.27 17.74
C PHE A 283 3.50 -16.11 17.04
N MET A 284 3.64 -17.44 17.03
CA MET A 284 2.64 -18.33 16.42
C MET A 284 1.28 -18.21 17.11
N ARG A 285 1.26 -18.06 18.44
CA ARG A 285 0.05 -17.77 19.20
C ARG A 285 -0.58 -16.43 18.81
N GLN A 286 0.23 -15.39 18.63
CA GLN A 286 -0.24 -14.09 18.14
C GLN A 286 -0.92 -14.20 16.77
N ALA A 287 -0.20 -14.73 15.78
CA ALA A 287 -0.68 -14.78 14.40
C ALA A 287 -1.88 -15.73 14.22
N PHE A 288 -1.76 -16.96 14.71
CA PHE A 288 -2.70 -18.02 14.34
C PHE A 288 -3.84 -18.21 15.35
N GLU A 289 -3.61 -17.98 16.65
CA GLU A 289 -4.66 -18.12 17.67
C GLU A 289 -5.41 -16.81 17.91
N ILE A 290 -4.68 -15.74 18.18
CA ILE A 290 -5.25 -14.43 18.52
C ILE A 290 -5.72 -13.71 17.25
N GLY A 291 -4.95 -13.78 16.15
CA GLY A 291 -5.23 -13.07 14.91
C GLY A 291 -4.75 -11.62 14.90
N ILE A 292 -3.92 -11.24 15.88
CA ILE A 292 -3.23 -9.94 15.96
C ILE A 292 -1.78 -10.26 16.32
N PHE A 293 -0.84 -9.76 15.54
CA PHE A 293 0.57 -10.09 15.70
C PHE A 293 1.49 -8.89 15.55
N HIS A 294 2.62 -8.98 16.25
CA HIS A 294 3.71 -8.02 16.18
C HIS A 294 4.36 -8.08 14.79
N GLY A 295 4.28 -6.99 14.04
CA GLY A 295 4.73 -6.94 12.65
C GLY A 295 6.25 -6.83 12.49
N ASP A 296 6.98 -6.40 13.52
CA ASP A 296 8.44 -6.23 13.47
C ASP A 296 9.21 -6.88 14.63
N PRO A 297 9.29 -8.22 14.72
CA PRO A 297 9.99 -8.91 15.81
C PRO A 297 11.53 -8.83 15.68
N HIS A 298 12.06 -7.69 15.22
CA HIS A 298 13.49 -7.43 15.13
C HIS A 298 14.12 -7.39 16.55
N PRO A 299 15.41 -7.76 16.73
CA PRO A 299 16.07 -7.76 18.04
C PRO A 299 16.01 -6.45 18.83
N GLY A 300 15.83 -5.31 18.17
CA GLY A 300 15.65 -4.01 18.83
C GLY A 300 14.35 -3.92 19.65
N ASN A 301 13.32 -4.66 19.23
CA ASN A 301 12.00 -4.68 19.86
C ASN A 301 11.82 -5.86 20.83
N LEU A 302 12.87 -6.68 21.01
CA LEU A 302 12.83 -7.87 21.86
C LEU A 302 13.89 -7.77 22.95
N ARG A 303 13.45 -7.80 24.20
CA ARG A 303 14.34 -7.95 25.37
C ARG A 303 14.08 -9.25 26.10
N VAL A 304 15.04 -9.67 26.92
CA VAL A 304 14.89 -10.82 27.79
C VAL A 304 15.20 -10.38 29.21
N ARG A 305 14.23 -10.60 30.11
CA ARG A 305 14.39 -10.33 31.55
C ARG A 305 15.15 -11.46 32.22
N GLU A 306 15.70 -11.20 33.41
CA GLU A 306 16.42 -12.19 34.21
C GLU A 306 15.57 -13.43 34.57
N ASP A 307 14.25 -13.29 34.64
CA ASP A 307 13.30 -14.39 34.86
C ASP A 307 13.04 -15.24 33.60
N GLY A 308 13.73 -14.95 32.49
CA GLY A 308 13.60 -15.66 31.22
C GLY A 308 12.43 -15.23 30.35
N LYS A 309 11.64 -14.23 30.78
CA LYS A 309 10.52 -13.72 29.98
C LYS A 309 11.01 -12.87 28.81
N ILE A 310 10.42 -13.11 27.65
CA ILE A 310 10.62 -12.29 26.47
C ILE A 310 9.73 -11.06 26.59
N VAL A 311 10.31 -9.88 26.40
CA VAL A 311 9.59 -8.62 26.45
C VAL A 311 9.43 -8.08 25.04
N LEU A 312 8.17 -7.88 24.65
CA LEU A 312 7.83 -7.24 23.40
C LEU A 312 7.75 -5.72 23.62
N LEU A 313 8.59 -4.99 22.90
CA LEU A 313 8.63 -3.53 22.87
C LEU A 313 8.08 -3.04 21.52
N ASP A 314 7.65 -1.79 21.48
CA ASP A 314 7.15 -1.09 20.28
C ASP A 314 5.99 -1.80 19.55
N PHE A 315 4.76 -1.30 19.78
CA PHE A 315 3.57 -1.80 19.10
C PHE A 315 3.15 -0.92 17.90
N GLY A 316 4.09 -0.16 17.34
CA GLY A 316 3.85 0.74 16.21
C GLY A 316 3.49 0.01 14.91
N MET A 317 3.99 -1.22 14.74
CA MET A 317 3.65 -2.07 13.60
C MET A 317 2.99 -3.38 14.03
N ILE A 318 1.68 -3.48 13.79
CA ILE A 318 0.84 -4.65 14.08
C ILE A 318 0.11 -5.12 12.82
N GLY A 319 0.05 -6.44 12.66
CA GLY A 319 -0.70 -7.11 11.61
C GLY A 319 -1.98 -7.73 12.12
N HIS A 320 -3.00 -7.78 11.26
CA HIS A 320 -4.29 -8.38 11.59
C HIS A 320 -4.60 -9.54 10.64
N LEU A 321 -4.84 -10.71 11.23
CA LEU A 321 -5.17 -11.93 10.53
C LEU A 321 -6.61 -12.33 10.86
N GLU A 322 -7.53 -11.78 10.07
CA GLU A 322 -8.95 -12.10 10.16
C GLU A 322 -9.20 -13.61 10.08
N GLU A 323 -10.32 -14.06 10.64
CA GLU A 323 -10.65 -15.49 10.66
C GLU A 323 -10.76 -16.09 9.24
N SER A 324 -11.33 -15.35 8.29
CA SER A 324 -11.40 -15.72 6.87
C SER A 324 -10.01 -15.95 6.27
N LYS A 325 -9.09 -14.99 6.49
CA LYS A 325 -7.69 -15.08 6.01
C LYS A 325 -6.94 -16.26 6.65
N ARG A 326 -7.18 -16.54 7.94
CA ARG A 326 -6.63 -17.72 8.61
C ARG A 326 -7.11 -19.02 7.97
N GLU A 327 -8.37 -19.08 7.55
CA GLU A 327 -8.91 -20.26 6.88
C GLU A 327 -8.34 -20.45 5.48
N GLN A 328 -8.06 -19.37 4.75
CA GLN A 328 -7.34 -19.42 3.47
C GLN A 328 -5.91 -19.96 3.64
N LEU A 329 -5.20 -19.58 4.69
CA LEU A 329 -3.89 -20.15 5.00
C LEU A 329 -3.99 -21.65 5.30
N VAL A 330 -5.01 -22.08 6.04
CA VAL A 330 -5.26 -23.51 6.27
C VAL A 330 -5.53 -24.24 4.96
N ASP A 331 -6.30 -23.66 4.04
CA ASP A 331 -6.54 -24.24 2.72
C ASP A 331 -5.26 -24.36 1.90
N LEU A 332 -4.40 -23.34 1.95
CA LEU A 332 -3.10 -23.38 1.29
C LEU A 332 -2.20 -24.47 1.88
N PHE A 333 -2.06 -24.54 3.21
CA PHE A 333 -1.26 -25.58 3.88
C PHE A 333 -1.79 -26.99 3.58
N LEU A 334 -3.11 -27.20 3.61
CA LEU A 334 -3.72 -28.49 3.30
C LEU A 334 -3.52 -28.87 1.83
N SER A 335 -3.55 -27.91 0.91
CA SER A 335 -3.35 -28.15 -0.51
C SER A 335 -1.92 -28.57 -0.79
N ILE A 336 -0.93 -27.89 -0.19
CA ILE A 336 0.49 -28.25 -0.28
C ILE A 336 0.72 -29.64 0.33
N ALA A 337 0.21 -29.89 1.54
CA ALA A 337 0.38 -31.17 2.23
C ALA A 337 -0.23 -32.37 1.47
N LYS A 338 -1.31 -32.15 0.72
CA LYS A 338 -2.01 -33.18 -0.07
C LYS A 338 -1.57 -33.27 -1.52
N HIS A 339 -0.60 -32.48 -1.97
CA HIS A 339 -0.21 -32.39 -3.38
C HIS A 339 -1.36 -31.97 -4.30
N ASP A 340 -2.28 -31.16 -3.79
CA ASP A 340 -3.43 -30.64 -4.52
C ASP A 340 -3.04 -29.29 -5.18
N VAL A 341 -2.28 -29.40 -6.27
CA VAL A 341 -1.77 -28.24 -7.03
C VAL A 341 -2.91 -27.36 -7.54
N ASP A 342 -3.99 -27.98 -8.03
CA ASP A 342 -5.19 -27.30 -8.51
C ASP A 342 -5.80 -26.40 -7.43
N ARG A 343 -5.99 -26.95 -6.23
CA ARG A 343 -6.52 -26.17 -5.12
C ARG A 343 -5.55 -25.11 -4.66
N ALA A 344 -4.24 -25.39 -4.61
CA ALA A 344 -3.23 -24.40 -4.25
C ALA A 344 -3.25 -23.20 -5.21
N VAL A 345 -3.30 -23.42 -6.53
CA VAL A 345 -3.40 -22.37 -7.55
C VAL A 345 -4.69 -21.55 -7.35
N ASN A 346 -5.83 -22.20 -7.13
CA ASN A 346 -7.09 -21.48 -6.88
C ASN A 346 -7.02 -20.63 -5.62
N THR A 347 -6.49 -21.16 -4.51
CA THR A 347 -6.31 -20.40 -3.27
C THR A 347 -5.35 -19.21 -3.47
N ILE A 348 -4.26 -19.37 -4.22
CA ILE A 348 -3.34 -18.28 -4.54
C ILE A 348 -4.03 -17.17 -5.34
N LEU A 349 -4.87 -17.54 -6.31
CA LEU A 349 -5.64 -16.58 -7.11
C LEU A 349 -6.78 -15.91 -6.32
N GLU A 350 -7.33 -16.59 -5.31
CA GLU A 350 -8.33 -16.01 -4.40
C GLU A 350 -7.69 -15.04 -3.39
N VAL A 351 -6.47 -15.35 -2.93
CA VAL A 351 -5.70 -14.52 -2.00
C VAL A 351 -5.07 -13.32 -2.70
N GLY A 352 -4.48 -13.55 -3.87
CA GLY A 352 -3.75 -12.55 -4.64
C GLY A 352 -4.69 -11.70 -5.50
N ALA A 353 -4.49 -10.39 -5.50
CA ALA A 353 -5.20 -9.51 -6.41
C ALA A 353 -4.40 -9.39 -7.73
N PRO A 354 -4.90 -9.94 -8.86
CA PRO A 354 -4.18 -9.87 -10.14
C PRO A 354 -4.09 -8.43 -10.65
N THR A 355 -2.90 -8.02 -11.05
CA THR A 355 -2.64 -6.69 -11.65
C THR A 355 -2.64 -6.73 -13.18
N GLN A 356 -2.48 -7.91 -13.74
CA GLN A 356 -2.44 -8.20 -15.16
C GLN A 356 -3.12 -9.56 -15.42
N PRO A 357 -3.46 -9.89 -16.68
CA PRO A 357 -3.92 -11.23 -17.02
C PRO A 357 -2.89 -12.28 -16.58
N VAL A 358 -3.35 -13.30 -15.87
CA VAL A 358 -2.48 -14.37 -15.33
C VAL A 358 -2.56 -15.58 -16.25
N ASP A 359 -1.40 -16.06 -16.71
CA ASP A 359 -1.31 -17.35 -17.38
C ASP A 359 -1.45 -18.47 -16.33
N ARG A 360 -2.65 -19.06 -16.27
CA ARG A 360 -2.97 -20.11 -15.30
C ARG A 360 -2.17 -21.40 -15.52
N ALA A 361 -1.77 -21.70 -16.76
CA ALA A 361 -1.03 -22.92 -17.05
C ALA A 361 0.42 -22.80 -16.56
N LEU A 362 1.04 -21.65 -16.81
CA LEU A 362 2.38 -21.36 -16.30
C LEU A 362 2.37 -21.23 -14.78
N LEU A 363 1.38 -20.55 -14.19
CA LEU A 363 1.24 -20.47 -12.72
C LEU A 363 1.11 -21.86 -12.09
N ARG A 364 0.35 -22.76 -12.71
CA ARG A 364 0.24 -24.14 -12.24
C ARG A 364 1.58 -24.85 -12.25
N ALA A 365 2.37 -24.69 -13.31
CA ALA A 365 3.69 -25.31 -13.41
C ALA A 365 4.61 -24.80 -12.29
N ASP A 366 4.73 -23.49 -12.11
CA ASP A 366 5.57 -22.90 -11.06
C ASP A 366 5.11 -23.28 -9.65
N VAL A 367 3.79 -23.35 -9.41
CA VAL A 367 3.25 -23.83 -8.12
C VAL A 367 3.50 -25.32 -7.91
N ASN A 368 3.48 -26.14 -8.96
CA ASN A 368 3.85 -27.55 -8.87
C ASN A 368 5.33 -27.71 -8.48
N ASP A 369 6.22 -27.02 -9.20
CA ASP A 369 7.67 -27.04 -8.96
C ASP A 369 8.00 -26.56 -7.53
N PHE A 370 7.27 -25.54 -7.05
CA PHE A 370 7.33 -25.09 -5.67
C PHE A 370 6.92 -26.19 -4.69
N ILE A 371 5.77 -26.84 -4.87
CA ILE A 371 5.31 -27.92 -3.98
C ILE A 371 6.32 -29.08 -3.98
N GLU A 372 6.82 -29.49 -5.14
CA GLU A 372 7.81 -30.57 -5.29
C GLU A 372 9.13 -30.25 -4.58
N SER A 373 9.56 -28.99 -4.59
CA SER A 373 10.80 -28.54 -3.93
C SER A 373 10.78 -28.71 -2.40
N TYR A 374 9.58 -28.71 -1.80
CA TYR A 374 9.40 -28.81 -0.35
C TYR A 374 8.78 -30.15 0.09
N TYR A 375 8.27 -30.95 -0.84
CA TYR A 375 7.69 -32.24 -0.50
C TYR A 375 8.75 -33.28 -0.13
N GLY A 376 8.45 -34.08 0.90
CA GLY A 376 9.34 -35.14 1.37
C GLY A 376 10.59 -34.64 2.10
N VAL A 377 10.83 -33.33 2.13
CA VAL A 377 11.90 -32.71 2.94
C VAL A 377 11.54 -32.91 4.43
N PRO A 378 12.43 -33.49 5.25
CA PRO A 378 12.20 -33.60 6.68
C PRO A 378 11.96 -32.22 7.29
N LEU A 379 11.01 -32.10 8.23
CA LEU A 379 10.67 -30.82 8.88
C LEU A 379 11.91 -30.11 9.46
N GLU A 380 12.86 -30.88 10.01
CA GLU A 380 14.13 -30.39 10.57
C GLU A 380 15.02 -29.66 9.57
N GLN A 381 14.87 -29.93 8.28
CA GLN A 381 15.64 -29.31 7.19
C GLN A 381 14.86 -28.20 6.48
N LEU A 382 13.57 -28.04 6.80
CA LEU A 382 12.70 -27.07 6.14
C LEU A 382 12.99 -25.65 6.64
N ASN A 383 13.27 -24.74 5.69
CA ASN A 383 13.47 -23.32 5.95
C ASN A 383 12.18 -22.57 5.58
N VAL A 384 11.41 -22.16 6.58
CA VAL A 384 10.10 -21.52 6.38
C VAL A 384 10.27 -20.18 5.68
N GLY A 385 11.28 -19.39 6.06
CA GLY A 385 11.55 -18.09 5.47
C GLY A 385 11.87 -18.17 3.98
N ARG A 386 12.68 -19.16 3.56
CA ARG A 386 12.96 -19.41 2.13
C ARG A 386 11.70 -19.81 1.39
N MET A 387 10.92 -20.76 1.95
CA MET A 387 9.65 -21.18 1.37
C MET A 387 8.68 -20.02 1.16
N LEU A 388 8.60 -19.10 2.13
CA LEU A 388 7.75 -17.91 2.00
C LEU A 388 8.29 -16.89 1.00
N ASN A 389 9.62 -16.75 0.87
CA ASN A 389 10.21 -15.89 -0.15
C ASN A 389 9.96 -16.45 -1.56
N ASP A 390 10.17 -17.75 -1.78
CA ASP A 390 9.87 -18.39 -3.07
C ASP A 390 8.38 -18.23 -3.43
N PHE A 391 7.49 -18.32 -2.44
CA PHE A 391 6.06 -18.05 -2.63
C PHE A 391 5.78 -16.61 -3.06
N VAL A 392 6.45 -15.64 -2.45
CA VAL A 392 6.36 -14.21 -2.83
C VAL A 392 6.90 -13.99 -4.24
N ASP A 393 7.99 -14.66 -4.62
CA ASP A 393 8.58 -14.57 -5.95
C ASP A 393 7.60 -15.08 -7.03
N ILE A 394 6.91 -16.19 -6.77
CA ILE A 394 5.83 -16.67 -7.65
C ILE A 394 4.74 -15.60 -7.76
N MET A 395 4.26 -15.06 -6.64
CA MET A 395 3.22 -14.02 -6.69
C MET A 395 3.68 -12.81 -7.51
N SER A 396 4.90 -12.34 -7.31
CA SER A 396 5.49 -11.19 -8.01
C SER A 396 5.61 -11.45 -9.52
N ASN A 397 6.14 -12.61 -9.92
CA ASN A 397 6.32 -13.00 -11.33
C ASN A 397 5.01 -13.03 -12.12
N PHE A 398 3.90 -13.44 -11.47
CA PHE A 398 2.57 -13.45 -12.09
C PHE A 398 1.80 -12.14 -11.91
N GLY A 399 2.39 -11.11 -11.28
CA GLY A 399 1.73 -9.84 -11.02
C GLY A 399 0.55 -9.97 -10.06
N LEU A 400 0.60 -10.92 -9.13
CA LEU A 400 -0.37 -11.12 -8.06
C LEU A 400 0.03 -10.29 -6.84
N ARG A 401 -0.76 -9.27 -6.50
CA ARG A 401 -0.52 -8.49 -5.28
C ARG A 401 -0.95 -9.26 -4.05
N CYS A 402 -0.01 -9.47 -3.14
CA CYS A 402 -0.27 -10.09 -1.86
C CYS A 402 -0.96 -9.09 -0.89
N PRO A 403 -1.96 -9.51 -0.09
CA PRO A 403 -2.54 -8.66 0.93
C PRO A 403 -1.48 -8.10 1.90
N PRO A 404 -1.56 -6.81 2.31
CA PRO A 404 -0.54 -6.21 3.18
C PRO A 404 -0.31 -6.95 4.51
N ASP A 405 -1.37 -7.51 5.11
CA ASP A 405 -1.24 -8.27 6.35
C ASP A 405 -0.44 -9.58 6.16
N PHE A 406 -0.52 -10.20 4.99
CA PHE A 406 0.27 -11.40 4.66
C PHE A 406 1.73 -11.04 4.42
N MET A 407 2.00 -9.93 3.73
CA MET A 407 3.37 -9.43 3.58
C MET A 407 4.01 -9.13 4.94
N LEU A 408 3.24 -8.52 5.84
CA LEU A 408 3.71 -8.25 7.20
C LEU A 408 3.94 -9.54 7.99
N LEU A 409 3.06 -10.54 7.84
CA LEU A 409 3.24 -11.86 8.46
C LEU A 409 4.51 -12.57 7.95
N ILE A 410 4.72 -12.59 6.64
CA ILE A 410 5.89 -13.20 6.00
C ILE A 410 7.17 -12.51 6.49
N ARG A 411 7.22 -11.18 6.47
CA ARG A 411 8.37 -10.41 6.99
C ARG A 411 8.64 -10.74 8.45
N ALA A 412 7.60 -10.80 9.28
CA ALA A 412 7.75 -11.09 10.70
C ALA A 412 8.27 -12.51 10.93
N ILE A 413 7.79 -13.49 10.17
CA ILE A 413 8.26 -14.88 10.20
C ILE A 413 9.74 -14.98 9.79
N VAL A 414 10.12 -14.38 8.66
CA VAL A 414 11.51 -14.37 8.16
C VAL A 414 12.44 -13.71 9.19
N THR A 415 12.01 -12.58 9.76
CA THR A 415 12.77 -11.87 10.80
C THR A 415 12.94 -12.74 12.03
N LEU A 416 11.85 -13.34 12.52
CA LEU A 416 11.84 -14.20 13.69
C LEU A 416 12.72 -15.44 13.52
N GLU A 417 12.71 -16.06 12.34
CA GLU A 417 13.59 -17.19 12.02
C GLU A 417 15.06 -16.77 12.03
N GLY A 418 15.37 -15.58 11.51
CA GLY A 418 16.71 -15.00 11.58
C GLY A 418 17.17 -14.72 13.02
N VAL A 419 16.28 -14.20 13.88
CA VAL A 419 16.56 -14.01 15.31
C VAL A 419 16.76 -15.35 16.02
N GLY A 420 15.88 -16.32 15.76
CA GLY A 420 15.96 -17.66 16.31
C GLY A 420 17.28 -18.36 15.97
N ARG A 421 17.74 -18.27 14.71
CA ARG A 421 19.02 -18.83 14.28
C ARG A 421 20.26 -18.16 14.89
N LYS A 422 20.16 -16.87 15.24
CA LYS A 422 21.23 -16.18 15.99
C LYS A 422 21.32 -16.68 17.43
N LEU A 423 20.18 -17.08 18.00
CA LEU A 423 20.10 -17.62 19.36
C LEU A 423 20.51 -19.08 19.43
N ASP A 424 20.00 -19.89 18.49
CA ASP A 424 20.27 -21.31 18.36
C ASP A 424 20.52 -21.64 16.87
N PRO A 425 21.75 -21.99 16.47
CA PRO A 425 22.06 -22.34 15.09
C PRO A 425 21.24 -23.49 14.51
N ASN A 426 20.73 -24.39 15.37
CA ASN A 426 19.89 -25.52 14.99
C ASN A 426 18.38 -25.19 15.07
N PHE A 427 18.03 -23.93 15.33
CA PHE A 427 16.65 -23.51 15.46
C PHE A 427 15.86 -23.78 14.17
N ASN A 428 14.75 -24.48 14.32
CA ASN A 428 13.85 -24.83 13.24
C ASN A 428 12.45 -24.26 13.51
N LEU A 429 12.05 -23.27 12.71
CA LEU A 429 10.73 -22.64 12.85
C LEU A 429 9.58 -23.56 12.42
N ALA A 430 9.80 -24.45 11.45
CA ALA A 430 8.77 -25.37 10.97
C ALA A 430 8.26 -26.28 12.11
N MET A 431 9.18 -26.76 12.96
CA MET A 431 8.86 -27.56 14.15
C MET A 431 7.94 -26.82 15.14
N GLU A 432 8.13 -25.51 15.27
CA GLU A 432 7.30 -24.67 16.15
C GLU A 432 5.97 -24.25 15.50
N LEU A 433 5.89 -24.23 14.16
CA LEU A 433 4.69 -23.87 13.40
C LEU A 433 3.67 -25.03 13.33
N VAL A 434 4.14 -26.27 13.15
CA VAL A 434 3.29 -27.46 12.93
C VAL A 434 2.19 -27.61 13.98
N PRO A 435 2.45 -27.49 15.30
CA PRO A 435 1.39 -27.65 16.32
C PRO A 435 0.24 -26.63 16.16
N PHE A 436 0.54 -25.42 15.70
CA PHE A 436 -0.46 -24.39 15.47
C PHE A 436 -1.30 -24.68 14.22
N VAL A 437 -0.66 -25.12 13.13
CA VAL A 437 -1.37 -25.55 11.92
C VAL A 437 -2.29 -26.73 12.23
N GLU A 438 -1.82 -27.75 12.97
CA GLU A 438 -2.66 -28.87 13.41
C GLU A 438 -3.86 -28.41 14.24
N LYS A 439 -3.65 -27.48 15.19
CA LYS A 439 -4.72 -26.92 16.02
C LYS A 439 -5.73 -26.16 15.18
N MET A 440 -5.30 -25.42 14.16
CA MET A 440 -6.18 -24.72 13.22
C MET A 440 -7.02 -25.70 12.39
N VAL A 441 -6.39 -26.76 11.87
CA VAL A 441 -7.07 -27.82 11.12
C VAL A 441 -8.11 -28.50 12.02
N LYS A 442 -7.74 -28.92 13.24
CA LYS A 442 -8.66 -29.50 14.23
C LYS A 442 -9.84 -28.58 14.54
N ARG A 443 -9.58 -27.28 14.72
CA ARG A 443 -10.61 -26.27 14.97
C ARG A 443 -11.57 -26.10 13.78
N ARG A 444 -11.07 -26.20 12.54
CA ARG A 444 -11.89 -26.12 11.33
C ARG A 444 -12.88 -27.29 11.21
N TYR A 445 -12.43 -28.49 11.56
CA TYR A 445 -13.25 -29.71 11.54
C TYR A 445 -14.01 -29.97 12.85
N ASP A 446 -14.06 -28.99 13.76
CA ASP A 446 -14.83 -29.12 15.00
C ASP A 446 -16.33 -29.25 14.68
N PRO A 447 -17.01 -30.35 15.07
CA PRO A 447 -18.41 -30.59 14.74
C PRO A 447 -19.36 -29.50 15.23
N ARG A 448 -19.07 -28.85 16.37
CA ARG A 448 -19.90 -27.78 16.92
C ARG A 448 -19.82 -26.53 16.04
N ARG A 449 -18.63 -26.22 15.54
CA ARG A 449 -18.40 -25.07 14.66
C ARG A 449 -19.02 -25.28 13.29
N ILE A 450 -18.91 -26.50 12.74
CA ILE A 450 -19.62 -26.87 11.51
C ILE A 450 -21.13 -26.70 11.70
N ALA A 451 -21.69 -27.23 12.80
CA ALA A 451 -23.11 -27.07 13.10
C ALA A 451 -23.53 -25.60 13.23
N GLN A 452 -22.73 -24.77 13.91
CA GLN A 452 -22.99 -23.32 14.02
C GLN A 452 -23.00 -22.64 12.64
N ARG A 453 -22.01 -22.92 11.79
CA ARG A 453 -21.96 -22.41 10.41
C ARG A 453 -23.15 -22.86 9.58
N THR A 454 -23.50 -24.15 9.63
CA THR A 454 -24.65 -24.67 8.91
C THR A 454 -25.95 -23.99 9.35
N VAL A 455 -26.10 -23.67 10.63
CA VAL A 455 -27.26 -22.91 11.13
C VAL A 455 -27.25 -21.46 10.60
N GLU A 456 -26.09 -20.81 10.54
CA GLU A 456 -25.96 -19.47 9.96
C GLU A 456 -26.25 -19.45 8.46
N ASP A 457 -25.67 -20.38 7.70
CA ASP A 457 -25.90 -20.56 6.26
C ASP A 457 -27.38 -20.87 5.99
N LEU A 458 -28.00 -21.72 6.81
CA LEU A 458 -29.42 -22.02 6.71
C LEU A 458 -30.29 -20.79 7.00
N LYS A 459 -29.92 -19.93 7.96
CA LYS A 459 -30.63 -18.66 8.20
C LYS A 459 -30.52 -17.73 6.99
N VAL A 460 -29.34 -17.64 6.35
CA VAL A 460 -29.14 -16.86 5.13
C VAL A 460 -30.00 -17.42 4.00
N LEU A 461 -30.01 -18.74 3.83
CA LEU A 461 -30.80 -19.41 2.79
C LEU A 461 -32.32 -19.24 3.03
N LEU A 462 -32.77 -19.37 4.27
CA LEU A 462 -34.16 -19.14 4.66
C LEU A 462 -34.58 -17.68 4.45
N LYS A 463 -33.70 -16.72 4.80
CA LYS A 463 -33.93 -15.31 4.53
C LYS A 463 -34.01 -15.03 3.03
N ALA A 464 -33.07 -15.57 2.26
CA ALA A 464 -33.11 -15.47 0.80
C ALA A 464 -34.39 -16.07 0.22
N ALA A 465 -34.84 -17.23 0.72
CA ALA A 465 -36.08 -17.87 0.30
C ALA A 465 -37.33 -17.07 0.70
N HIS A 466 -37.31 -16.39 1.85
CA HIS A 466 -38.38 -15.49 2.30
C HIS A 466 -38.44 -14.19 1.48
N ASP A 467 -37.28 -13.62 1.16
CA ASP A 467 -37.14 -12.39 0.38
C ASP A 467 -37.35 -12.63 -1.13
N LEU A 468 -37.21 -13.88 -1.60
CA LEU A 468 -37.42 -14.30 -2.98
C LEU A 468 -38.82 -13.94 -3.53
N PRO A 469 -39.95 -14.30 -2.88
CA PRO A 469 -41.29 -13.93 -3.36
C PRO A 469 -41.55 -12.42 -3.34
N LEU A 470 -40.99 -11.67 -2.39
CA LEU A 470 -41.09 -10.19 -2.37
C LEU A 470 -40.32 -9.57 -3.55
N SER A 471 -39.14 -10.11 -3.86
CA SER A 471 -38.30 -9.68 -4.98
C SER A 471 -38.92 -10.04 -6.33
N LEU A 472 -39.43 -11.27 -6.47
CA LEU A 472 -40.18 -11.72 -7.65
C LEU A 472 -41.48 -10.92 -7.82
N GLY A 473 -42.21 -10.65 -6.74
CA GLY A 473 -43.43 -9.85 -6.77
C GLY A 473 -43.16 -8.40 -7.18
N ALA A 474 -42.07 -7.80 -6.70
CA ALA A 474 -41.65 -6.46 -7.10
C ALA A 474 -41.19 -6.42 -8.56
N THR A 475 -40.46 -7.44 -9.03
CA THR A 475 -40.04 -7.55 -10.44
C THR A 475 -41.23 -7.80 -11.36
N LEU A 476 -42.17 -8.67 -10.97
CA LEU A 476 -43.40 -8.94 -11.72
C LEU A 476 -44.36 -7.75 -11.72
N ARG A 477 -44.48 -6.98 -10.63
CA ARG A 477 -45.22 -5.70 -10.63
C ARG A 477 -44.59 -4.68 -11.56
N LYS A 478 -43.25 -4.55 -11.55
CA LYS A 478 -42.53 -3.69 -12.49
C LYS A 478 -42.71 -4.08 -13.95
N ILE A 479 -42.96 -5.36 -14.23
CA ILE A 479 -43.22 -5.88 -15.58
C ILE A 479 -44.70 -5.73 -15.96
N SER A 480 -45.61 -5.83 -14.98
CA SER A 480 -47.07 -5.80 -15.18
C SER A 480 -47.68 -4.40 -15.15
N GLU A 481 -47.01 -3.41 -14.55
CA GLU A 481 -47.37 -2.01 -14.72
C GLU A 481 -46.94 -1.58 -16.13
N ASP A 482 -47.90 -1.11 -16.91
CA ASP A 482 -47.90 -0.85 -18.37
C ASP A 482 -46.91 0.24 -18.85
N ASN A 483 -45.81 0.44 -18.12
CA ASN A 483 -44.73 1.37 -18.37
C ASN A 483 -43.38 0.64 -18.34
N LEU A 484 -43.23 -0.37 -19.20
CA LEU A 484 -41.92 -0.79 -19.68
C LEU A 484 -41.32 0.34 -20.54
N ASN A 485 -40.97 1.47 -19.92
CA ASN A 485 -39.89 2.31 -20.42
C ASN A 485 -38.61 1.53 -20.16
N ILE A 486 -38.36 0.55 -21.02
CA ILE A 486 -37.04 -0.01 -21.19
C ILE A 486 -36.19 1.16 -21.67
N ASN A 487 -35.50 1.83 -20.73
CA ASN A 487 -34.40 2.73 -21.05
C ASN A 487 -33.27 1.87 -21.64
N LEU A 488 -33.46 1.39 -22.86
CA LEU A 488 -32.40 0.96 -23.75
C LEU A 488 -31.61 2.23 -24.06
N GLU A 489 -30.62 2.55 -23.23
CA GLU A 489 -29.52 3.40 -23.64
C GLU A 489 -28.75 2.64 -24.74
N HIS A 490 -29.30 2.65 -25.95
CA HIS A 490 -28.71 2.02 -27.09
C HIS A 490 -27.55 2.90 -27.56
N ARG A 491 -26.32 2.54 -27.11
CA ARG A 491 -25.04 3.22 -27.42
C ARG A 491 -24.64 3.28 -28.92
N GLY A 492 -25.58 3.12 -29.84
CA GLY A 492 -25.39 3.23 -31.29
C GLY A 492 -26.47 4.04 -32.03
N LEU A 493 -27.62 4.30 -31.41
CA LEU A 493 -28.72 5.01 -32.08
C LEU A 493 -28.39 6.48 -32.31
N ASP A 494 -27.69 7.13 -31.38
CA ASP A 494 -27.26 8.52 -31.53
C ASP A 494 -26.34 8.71 -32.75
N ARG A 495 -25.53 7.71 -33.08
CA ARG A 495 -24.71 7.74 -34.30
C ARG A 495 -25.57 7.63 -35.55
N LEU A 496 -26.57 6.74 -35.53
CA LEU A 496 -27.53 6.57 -36.63
C LEU A 496 -28.37 7.83 -36.85
N ILE A 497 -28.90 8.44 -35.79
CA ILE A 497 -29.68 9.68 -35.86
C ILE A 497 -28.81 10.81 -36.41
N ASN A 498 -27.59 10.97 -35.89
CA ASN A 498 -26.67 12.00 -36.38
C ASN A 498 -26.24 11.78 -37.85
N GLU A 499 -26.16 10.54 -38.32
CA GLU A 499 -25.93 10.26 -39.74
C GLU A 499 -27.16 10.51 -40.59
N PHE A 500 -28.35 10.18 -40.08
CA PHE A 500 -29.62 10.42 -40.76
C PHE A 500 -29.89 11.92 -40.92
N ASP A 501 -29.67 12.73 -39.88
CA ASP A 501 -29.81 14.19 -39.94
C ASP A 501 -28.83 14.82 -40.93
N ARG A 502 -27.58 14.34 -40.97
CA ARG A 502 -26.59 14.78 -41.97
C ARG A 502 -27.00 14.39 -43.38
N SER A 503 -27.53 13.19 -43.58
CA SER A 503 -28.01 12.72 -44.89
C SER A 503 -29.21 13.54 -45.36
N SER A 504 -30.19 13.75 -44.48
CA SER A 504 -31.41 14.49 -44.77
C SER A 504 -31.12 15.95 -45.17
N ASN A 505 -30.24 16.63 -44.42
CA ASN A 505 -29.80 17.99 -44.77
C ASN A 505 -29.09 18.04 -46.13
N ARG A 506 -28.28 17.03 -46.48
CA ARG A 506 -27.64 16.98 -47.82
C ARG A 506 -28.66 16.84 -48.94
N VAL A 507 -29.68 16.02 -48.74
CA VAL A 507 -30.77 15.84 -49.73
C VAL A 507 -31.56 17.14 -49.91
N VAL A 508 -31.93 17.81 -48.82
CA VAL A 508 -32.65 19.09 -48.87
C VAL A 508 -31.83 20.17 -49.58
N VAL A 509 -30.55 20.32 -49.23
CA VAL A 509 -29.69 21.31 -49.89
C VAL A 509 -29.46 20.94 -51.36
N GLY A 510 -29.30 19.66 -51.68
CA GLY A 510 -29.23 19.17 -53.06
C GLY A 510 -30.47 19.56 -53.88
N LEU A 511 -31.67 19.33 -53.34
CA LEU A 511 -32.94 19.72 -53.97
C LEU A 511 -33.05 21.23 -54.19
N VAL A 512 -32.67 22.03 -53.19
CA VAL A 512 -32.68 23.50 -53.31
C VAL A 512 -31.70 23.98 -54.37
N VAL A 513 -30.47 23.43 -54.41
CA VAL A 513 -29.48 23.76 -55.44
C VAL A 513 -29.98 23.35 -56.82
N SER A 514 -30.54 22.15 -56.99
CA SER A 514 -31.13 21.71 -58.27
C SER A 514 -32.25 22.64 -58.71
N ALA A 515 -33.14 23.04 -57.80
CA ALA A 515 -34.22 23.98 -58.10
C ALA A 515 -33.68 25.36 -58.50
N LEU A 516 -32.64 25.87 -57.82
CA LEU A 516 -31.99 27.13 -58.16
C LEU A 516 -31.27 27.07 -59.52
N VAL A 517 -30.61 25.96 -59.85
CA VAL A 517 -29.97 25.76 -61.16
C VAL A 517 -31.02 25.73 -62.26
N VAL A 518 -32.13 25.01 -62.07
CA VAL A 518 -33.24 24.96 -63.04
C VAL A 518 -33.90 26.32 -63.18
N ALA A 519 -34.17 27.02 -62.08
CA ALA A 519 -34.75 28.36 -62.09
C ALA A 519 -33.83 29.37 -62.80
N ALA A 520 -32.52 29.35 -62.52
CA ALA A 520 -31.55 30.20 -63.19
C ALA A 520 -31.45 29.89 -64.70
N ALA A 521 -31.47 28.61 -65.09
CA ALA A 521 -31.47 28.20 -66.50
C ALA A 521 -32.75 28.64 -67.24
N LEU A 522 -33.91 28.54 -66.60
CA LEU A 522 -35.19 29.02 -67.14
C LEU A 522 -35.19 30.53 -67.32
N VAL A 523 -34.73 31.29 -66.32
CA VAL A 523 -34.61 32.75 -66.39
C VAL A 523 -33.70 33.17 -67.54
N ILE A 524 -32.54 32.52 -67.71
CA ILE A 524 -31.63 32.79 -68.84
C ILE A 524 -32.32 32.53 -70.19
N ARG A 525 -33.17 31.50 -70.29
CA ARG A 525 -33.87 31.15 -71.53
C ARG A 525 -34.99 32.14 -71.89
N THR A 526 -35.69 32.70 -70.91
CA THR A 526 -36.84 33.60 -71.11
C THR A 526 -36.47 35.09 -71.08
N ALA A 527 -35.21 35.41 -70.78
CA ALA A 527 -34.73 36.77 -70.54
C ALA A 527 -34.62 37.62 -71.83
N SER A 528 -35.27 38.79 -71.83
CA SER A 528 -34.97 39.90 -72.76
C SER A 528 -33.68 40.63 -72.31
N ALA A 529 -33.00 41.32 -73.23
CA ALA A 529 -31.60 41.77 -73.15
C ALA A 529 -31.13 42.45 -71.83
N GLY A 530 -32.03 42.99 -70.99
CA GLY A 530 -31.69 43.57 -69.68
C GLY A 530 -31.62 42.58 -68.51
N SER A 531 -32.24 41.39 -68.62
CA SER A 531 -32.35 40.42 -67.51
C SER A 531 -31.23 39.37 -67.47
N VAL A 532 -30.40 39.30 -68.52
CA VAL A 532 -29.23 38.42 -68.59
C VAL A 532 -28.14 38.78 -67.56
N TYR A 533 -28.03 40.07 -67.21
CA TYR A 533 -27.07 40.56 -66.22
C TYR A 533 -27.31 40.02 -64.80
N PHE A 534 -28.54 39.63 -64.47
CA PHE A 534 -28.87 39.02 -63.18
C PHE A 534 -28.88 37.48 -63.24
N GLY A 535 -29.22 36.89 -64.39
CA GLY A 535 -29.29 35.44 -64.56
C GLY A 535 -27.92 34.74 -64.50
N ILE A 536 -26.89 35.31 -65.15
CA ILE A 536 -25.56 34.71 -65.21
C ILE A 536 -24.89 34.62 -63.82
N PRO A 537 -24.83 35.70 -63.00
CA PRO A 537 -24.25 35.61 -61.66
C PRO A 537 -24.98 34.61 -60.77
N LEU A 538 -26.32 34.54 -60.86
CA LEU A 538 -27.12 33.61 -60.08
C LEU A 538 -26.86 32.15 -60.47
N PHE A 539 -26.69 31.88 -61.77
CA PHE A 539 -26.34 30.55 -62.28
C PHE A 539 -24.93 30.13 -61.83
N VAL A 540 -23.95 31.03 -61.93
CA VAL A 540 -22.57 30.77 -61.48
C VAL A 540 -22.53 30.53 -59.97
N LEU A 541 -23.24 31.34 -59.19
CA LEU A 541 -23.34 31.18 -57.74
C LEU A 541 -23.99 29.84 -57.36
N SER A 542 -25.06 29.46 -58.04
CA SER A 542 -25.74 28.17 -57.82
C SER A 542 -24.85 26.98 -58.19
N GLY A 543 -24.08 27.09 -59.28
CA GLY A 543 -23.08 26.10 -59.69
C GLY A 543 -21.95 25.95 -58.67
N LEU A 544 -21.40 27.07 -58.17
CA LEU A 544 -20.35 27.06 -57.14
C LEU A 544 -20.85 26.45 -55.82
N LEU A 545 -22.08 26.76 -55.41
CA LEU A 545 -22.72 26.13 -54.24
C LEU A 545 -22.91 24.62 -54.44
N GLY A 546 -23.29 24.18 -55.63
CA GLY A 546 -23.38 22.76 -55.97
C GLY A 546 -22.03 22.04 -55.88
N VAL A 547 -20.96 22.64 -56.43
CA VAL A 547 -19.60 22.08 -56.36
C VAL A 547 -19.10 22.04 -54.91
N TRP A 548 -19.35 23.09 -54.12
CA TRP A 548 -19.01 23.13 -52.69
C TRP A 548 -19.71 22.02 -51.90
N LEU A 549 -20.98 21.74 -52.19
CA LEU A 549 -21.73 20.65 -51.57
C LEU A 549 -21.11 19.29 -51.88
N VAL A 550 -20.83 19.02 -53.17
CA VAL A 550 -20.20 17.76 -53.61
C VAL A 550 -18.83 17.58 -52.97
N TRP A 551 -18.03 18.64 -52.89
CA TRP A 551 -16.73 18.61 -52.21
C TRP A 551 -16.87 18.34 -50.70
N GLY A 552 -17.85 18.94 -50.04
CA GLY A 552 -18.16 18.68 -48.63
C GLY A 552 -18.60 17.24 -48.36
N ILE A 553 -19.34 16.62 -49.29
CA ILE A 553 -19.72 15.21 -49.21
C ILE A 553 -18.49 14.32 -49.33
N LEU A 554 -17.65 14.53 -50.34
CA LEU A 554 -16.42 13.74 -50.58
C LEU A 554 -15.41 13.85 -49.43
N ARG A 555 -15.23 15.04 -48.85
CA ARG A 555 -14.29 15.26 -47.73
C ARG A 555 -14.76 14.62 -46.41
N SER A 556 -16.07 14.37 -46.26
CA SER A 556 -16.63 13.76 -45.04
C SER A 556 -16.40 12.25 -44.90
N GLY A 557 -15.83 11.60 -45.92
CA GLY A 557 -15.15 10.30 -45.76
C GLY A 557 -16.01 9.10 -45.38
N ARG A 558 -17.29 9.07 -45.76
CA ARG A 558 -18.12 7.86 -45.76
C ARG A 558 -18.97 7.84 -47.02
N LEU A 559 -18.53 7.06 -48.00
CA LEU A 559 -19.41 6.41 -48.98
C LEU A 559 -19.71 5.01 -48.45
#